data_AF-A0A7I7UT65-F1
#
_entry.id   AF-A0A7I7UT65-F1
#
_cell.length_a   1.000
_cell.length_b   1.000
_cell.length_c   1.000
_cell.angle_alpha   90.00
_cell.angle_beta   90.00
_cell.angle_gamma   90.00
#
_symmetry.space_group_name_H-M   'P 1'
#
loop_
_entity.id
_entity.type
_entity.pdbx_description
1 polymer ?
#
loop_
_entity_poly.entity_id
_entity_poly.type
_entity_poly.pdbx_seq_one_letter_code
_entity_poly.pdbx_strand_id
1 'polypeptide(L)'
;MPERPGITDSIVARQNSATALCEAFGFPEEDWPLFARWAAAPLSPRDEEALYQYVDLKIAERCWKPTDDLLSNLIDLEVDGVELTVDEIYRFVATLLTDGVF
;
A
#
# COMPACT_ATOMS: atom_id res chain seq x y z
N MET A 1 3.32 16.58 -31.16
CA MET A 1 4.23 16.08 -30.11
C MET A 1 3.89 14.61 -29.95
N PRO A 2 4.77 13.65 -30.32
CA PRO A 2 4.43 12.26 -30.12
C PRO A 2 4.60 11.92 -28.63
N GLU A 3 3.54 11.35 -28.05
CA GLU A 3 3.53 10.70 -26.74
C GLU A 3 4.77 9.79 -26.63
N ARG A 4 5.58 9.96 -25.58
CA ARG A 4 6.74 9.09 -25.32
C ARG A 4 6.22 7.76 -24.77
N PRO A 5 6.25 6.65 -25.53
CA PRO A 5 5.55 5.41 -25.16
C PRO A 5 5.98 4.86 -23.79
N GLY A 6 7.27 4.99 -23.43
CA GLY A 6 7.80 4.41 -22.19
C GLY A 6 7.39 5.08 -20.88
N ILE A 7 6.88 6.32 -20.88
CA ILE A 7 6.44 6.99 -19.64
C ILE A 7 5.03 6.52 -19.26
N THR A 8 4.15 6.39 -20.24
CA THR A 8 2.76 5.98 -20.04
C THR A 8 2.66 4.52 -19.59
N ASP A 9 3.46 3.63 -20.17
CA ASP A 9 3.50 2.21 -19.78
C ASP A 9 3.92 2.01 -18.32
N SER A 10 4.87 2.81 -17.83
CA SER A 10 5.32 2.76 -16.42
C SER A 10 4.27 3.27 -15.43
N ILE A 11 3.52 4.31 -15.80
CA ILE A 11 2.43 4.84 -14.94
C ILE A 11 1.29 3.83 -14.85
N VAL A 12 0.90 3.22 -15.96
CA VAL A 12 -0.15 2.18 -15.99
C VAL A 12 0.28 0.96 -15.18
N ALA A 13 1.54 0.52 -15.29
CA ALA A 13 2.07 -0.56 -14.47
C ALA A 13 1.98 -0.23 -12.97
N ARG A 14 2.41 0.96 -12.55
CA ARG A 14 2.33 1.42 -11.15
C ARG A 14 0.89 1.48 -10.63
N GLN A 15 -0.06 1.92 -11.45
CA GLN A 15 -1.48 1.92 -11.09
C GLN A 15 -2.04 0.50 -10.93
N ASN A 16 -1.66 -0.43 -11.80
CA ASN A 16 -2.05 -1.83 -11.67
C ASN A 16 -1.48 -2.46 -10.39
N SER A 17 -0.22 -2.16 -10.05
CA SER A 17 0.40 -2.59 -8.80
C SER A 17 -0.33 -2.02 -7.57
N ALA A 18 -0.77 -0.76 -7.62
CA ALA A 18 -1.56 -0.16 -6.56
C ALA A 18 -2.89 -0.87 -6.34
N THR A 19 -3.57 -1.25 -7.43
CA THR A 19 -4.81 -2.04 -7.37
C THR A 19 -4.56 -3.43 -6.76
N ALA A 20 -3.53 -4.14 -7.21
CA ALA A 20 -3.17 -5.45 -6.68
C ALA A 20 -2.80 -5.38 -5.18
N LEU A 21 -2.12 -4.32 -4.77
CA LEU A 21 -1.83 -4.04 -3.37
C LEU A 21 -3.14 -3.84 -2.58
N CYS A 22 -4.03 -2.96 -3.04
CA CYS A 22 -5.28 -2.71 -2.32
C CYS A 22 -6.13 -3.97 -2.16
N GLU A 23 -6.21 -4.79 -3.21
CA GLU A 23 -6.88 -6.09 -3.19
C GLU A 23 -6.24 -7.04 -2.17
N ALA A 24 -4.92 -7.23 -2.22
CA ALA A 24 -4.20 -8.13 -1.32
C ALA A 24 -4.35 -7.72 0.16
N PHE A 25 -4.30 -6.41 0.45
CA PHE A 25 -4.41 -5.88 1.80
C PHE A 25 -5.86 -5.78 2.31
N GLY A 26 -6.86 -6.10 1.48
CA GLY A 26 -8.27 -5.98 1.85
C GLY A 26 -8.69 -4.53 2.11
N PHE A 27 -8.11 -3.57 1.38
CA PHE A 27 -8.50 -2.16 1.49
C PHE A 27 -9.83 -1.91 0.77
N PRO A 28 -10.72 -1.05 1.33
CA PRO A 28 -12.01 -0.75 0.74
C PRO A 28 -11.88 -0.21 -0.69
N GLU A 29 -12.72 -0.68 -1.62
CA GLU A 29 -12.67 -0.28 -3.04
C GLU A 29 -12.83 1.23 -3.25
N GLU A 30 -13.55 1.92 -2.36
CA GLU A 30 -13.70 3.38 -2.38
C GLU A 30 -12.37 4.13 -2.21
N ASP A 31 -11.37 3.50 -1.59
CA ASP A 31 -10.06 4.10 -1.31
C ASP A 31 -9.06 3.84 -2.44
N TRP A 32 -9.33 2.92 -3.36
CA TRP A 32 -8.38 2.54 -4.43
C TRP A 32 -7.95 3.71 -5.34
N PRO A 33 -8.81 4.69 -5.69
CA PRO A 33 -8.38 5.88 -6.42
C PRO A 33 -7.31 6.71 -5.69
N LEU A 34 -7.30 6.70 -4.34
CA LEU A 34 -6.28 7.38 -3.55
C LEU A 34 -4.91 6.70 -3.70
N PHE A 35 -4.88 5.37 -3.68
CA PHE A 35 -3.66 4.58 -3.91
C PHE A 35 -3.16 4.72 -5.34
N ALA A 36 -4.04 4.73 -6.34
CA ALA A 36 -3.66 4.98 -7.73
C ALA A 36 -3.01 6.38 -7.89
N ARG A 37 -3.50 7.40 -7.15
CA ARG A 37 -2.89 8.73 -7.11
C ARG A 37 -1.51 8.71 -6.47
N TRP A 38 -1.36 8.03 -5.33
CA TRP A 38 -0.08 7.88 -4.64
C TRP A 38 0.95 7.10 -5.47
N ALA A 39 0.52 6.11 -6.24
CA ALA A 39 1.40 5.36 -7.12
C ALA A 39 1.82 6.16 -8.37
N ALA A 40 1.07 7.17 -8.80
CA ALA A 40 1.34 7.89 -10.06
C ALA A 40 2.59 8.79 -10.01
N ALA A 41 3.10 9.15 -8.83
CA ALA A 41 4.24 10.02 -8.65
C ALA A 41 5.01 9.66 -7.36
N PRO A 42 6.25 10.15 -7.17
CA PRO A 42 6.91 10.07 -5.86
C PRO A 42 6.04 10.70 -4.78
N LEU A 43 5.94 10.05 -3.62
CA LEU A 43 5.18 10.58 -2.48
C LEU A 43 5.81 11.89 -2.00
N SER A 44 4.97 12.89 -1.75
CA SER A 44 5.39 14.05 -0.97
C SER A 44 5.41 13.68 0.52
N PRO A 45 6.10 14.45 1.39
CA PRO A 45 6.04 14.22 2.83
C PRO A 45 4.61 14.20 3.40
N ARG A 46 3.70 14.95 2.78
CA ARG A 46 2.28 14.95 3.12
C ARG A 46 1.56 13.68 2.68
N ASP A 47 1.91 13.13 1.53
CA ASP A 47 1.35 11.86 1.07
C ASP A 47 1.88 10.68 1.90
N GLU A 48 3.15 10.71 2.31
CA GLU A 48 3.74 9.74 3.26
C GLU A 48 3.00 9.76 4.60
N GLU A 49 2.79 10.94 5.18
CA GLU A 49 2.02 11.09 6.43
C GLU A 49 0.58 10.57 6.29
N ALA A 50 -0.08 10.89 5.17
CA ALA A 50 -1.44 10.42 4.91
C ALA A 50 -1.51 8.90 4.72
N LEU A 51 -0.53 8.31 4.03
CA LEU A 51 -0.41 6.86 3.88
C LEU A 51 -0.18 6.19 5.24
N TYR A 52 0.70 6.76 6.07
CA TYR A 52 0.95 6.27 7.42
C TYR A 52 -0.33 6.24 8.27
N GLN A 53 -1.05 7.37 8.32
CA GLN A 53 -2.32 7.47 9.06
C GLN A 53 -3.38 6.50 8.55
N TYR A 54 -3.45 6.31 7.23
CA TYR A 54 -4.36 5.34 6.64
C TYR A 54 -4.02 3.91 7.08
N VAL A 55 -2.75 3.52 6.99
CA VAL A 55 -2.29 2.17 7.39
C VAL A 55 -2.51 1.94 8.88
N ASP A 56 -2.17 2.91 9.73
CA ASP A 56 -2.39 2.84 11.18
C ASP A 56 -3.87 2.60 11.54
N LEU A 57 -4.77 3.35 10.88
CA LEU A 57 -6.22 3.13 11.03
C LEU A 57 -6.63 1.71 10.59
N LYS A 58 -6.13 1.23 9.45
CA LYS A 58 -6.46 -0.11 8.94
C LYS A 58 -5.91 -1.24 9.80
N ILE A 59 -4.77 -1.03 10.46
CA ILE A 59 -4.24 -1.92 11.49
C ILE A 59 -5.18 -1.94 12.70
N ALA A 60 -5.54 -0.76 13.22
CA ALA A 60 -6.43 -0.66 14.38
C ALA A 60 -7.80 -1.34 14.15
N GLU A 61 -8.38 -1.18 12.95
CA GLU A 61 -9.60 -1.89 12.54
C GLU A 61 -9.46 -3.42 12.64
N ARG A 62 -8.33 -3.97 12.17
CA ARG A 62 -8.06 -5.41 12.16
C ARG A 62 -7.66 -5.98 13.51
N CYS A 63 -7.02 -5.18 14.36
CA CYS A 63 -6.81 -5.55 15.76
C CYS A 63 -8.13 -5.80 16.50
N TRP A 64 -9.19 -5.04 16.17
CA TRP A 64 -10.52 -5.27 16.74
C TRP A 64 -11.31 -6.36 16.01
N LYS A 65 -11.18 -6.42 14.68
CA LYS A 65 -11.93 -7.35 13.83
C LYS A 65 -11.01 -7.88 12.72
N PRO A 66 -10.28 -8.98 12.98
CA PRO A 66 -9.42 -9.60 11.98
C PRO A 66 -10.21 -10.01 10.73
N THR A 67 -9.55 -9.93 9.58
CA THR A 67 -10.07 -10.31 8.26
C THR A 67 -9.13 -11.34 7.61
N ASP A 68 -9.57 -11.95 6.51
CA ASP A 68 -8.74 -12.90 5.73
C ASP A 68 -8.00 -12.16 4.61
N ASP A 69 -7.13 -11.21 5.00
CA ASP A 69 -6.34 -10.39 4.08
C ASP A 69 -4.86 -10.33 4.49
N LEU A 70 -4.00 -9.86 3.57
CA LEU A 70 -2.58 -9.76 3.80
C LEU A 70 -2.23 -8.84 4.98
N LEU A 71 -3.01 -7.78 5.22
CA LEU A 71 -2.76 -6.89 6.35
C LEU A 71 -2.96 -7.62 7.68
N SER A 72 -4.02 -8.41 7.82
CA SER A 72 -4.26 -9.25 8.99
C SER A 72 -3.16 -10.30 9.18
N ASN A 73 -2.69 -10.90 8.09
CA ASN A 73 -1.56 -11.83 8.14
C ASN A 73 -0.25 -11.17 8.58
N LEU A 74 0.00 -9.90 8.19
CA LEU A 74 1.18 -9.15 8.64
C LEU A 74 1.09 -8.74 10.11
N ILE A 75 -0.11 -8.43 10.60
CA ILE A 75 -0.34 -8.09 12.02
C ILE A 75 -0.08 -9.31 12.91
N ASP A 76 -0.49 -10.51 12.49
CA ASP A 76 -0.29 -11.76 13.22
C ASP A 76 1.09 -12.40 12.96
N LEU A 77 1.91 -11.81 12.07
CA LEU A 77 3.19 -12.37 11.70
C LEU A 77 4.20 -12.23 12.84
N GLU A 78 4.62 -13.36 13.39
CA GLU A 78 5.71 -13.47 14.36
C GLU A 78 6.88 -14.26 13.77
N VAL A 79 8.10 -13.68 13.86
CA VAL A 79 9.35 -14.36 13.48
C VAL A 79 10.29 -14.34 14.67
N ASP A 80 10.71 -15.53 15.12
CA ASP A 80 11.61 -15.69 16.28
C ASP A 80 11.11 -14.98 17.56
N GLY A 81 9.78 -14.95 17.80
CA GLY A 81 9.21 -14.25 18.95
C GLY A 81 9.01 -12.75 18.78
N VAL A 82 9.22 -12.22 17.57
CA VAL A 82 9.15 -10.79 17.27
C VAL A 82 8.05 -10.52 16.24
N GLU A 83 7.05 -9.74 16.64
CA GLU A 83 5.98 -9.23 15.79
C GLU A 83 6.46 -8.03 14.96
N LEU A 84 5.80 -7.79 13.82
CA LEU A 84 6.02 -6.57 13.05
C LEU A 84 5.43 -5.35 13.77
N THR A 85 6.21 -4.27 13.83
CA THR A 85 5.73 -2.98 14.30
C THR A 85 4.86 -2.28 13.23
N VAL A 86 4.03 -1.32 13.66
CA VAL A 86 3.24 -0.47 12.75
C VAL A 86 4.14 0.21 11.71
N ASP A 87 5.31 0.70 12.12
CA ASP A 87 6.28 1.34 11.22
C ASP A 87 6.83 0.37 10.17
N GLU A 88 7.00 -0.91 10.50
CA GLU A 88 7.45 -1.94 9.56
C GLU A 88 6.37 -2.31 8.57
N ILE A 89 5.13 -2.47 9.03
CA ILE A 89 3.98 -2.72 8.15
C ILE A 89 3.78 -1.53 7.20
N TYR A 90 3.83 -0.30 7.71
CA TYR A 90 3.79 0.90 6.87
C TYR A 90 4.90 0.92 5.82
N ARG A 91 6.16 0.67 6.22
CA ARG A 91 7.29 0.63 5.27
C ARG A 91 7.07 -0.42 4.19
N PHE A 92 6.54 -1.59 4.54
CA PHE A 92 6.22 -2.63 3.58
C PHE A 92 5.16 -2.17 2.57
N VAL A 93 4.08 -1.55 3.03
CA VAL A 93 3.04 -0.95 2.15
C VAL A 93 3.63 0.13 1.24
N ALA A 94 4.39 1.06 1.82
CA ALA A 94 5.00 2.16 1.08
C ALA A 94 5.95 1.66 0.00
N THR A 95 6.82 0.69 0.31
CA THR A 95 7.73 0.07 -0.66
C THR A 95 6.97 -0.59 -1.82
N LEU A 96 5.92 -1.37 -1.54
CA LEU A 96 5.12 -1.99 -2.61
C LEU A 96 4.43 -0.95 -3.49
N LEU A 97 4.01 0.18 -2.91
CA LEU A 97 3.33 1.25 -3.63
C LEU A 97 4.28 2.11 -4.48
N THR A 98 5.50 2.39 -4.01
CA THR A 98 6.43 3.33 -4.69
C THR A 98 7.42 2.66 -5.62
N ASP A 99 7.94 1.50 -5.22
CA ASP A 99 9.06 0.85 -5.91
C ASP A 99 8.57 -0.15 -6.95
N GLY A 100 7.31 -0.58 -6.85
CA GLY A 100 6.71 -1.51 -7.78
C GLY A 100 7.50 -2.81 -7.81
N VAL A 101 7.22 -3.72 -6.89
CA VAL A 101 7.56 -5.12 -7.16
C VAL A 101 6.53 -5.57 -8.19
N PHE A 102 7.00 -5.85 -9.42
CA PHE A 102 6.50 -6.78 -10.46
C PHE A 102 6.85 -6.28 -11.87
#